data_AF-A0A1I2G0T0-F1
#
_entry.id   AF-A0A1I2G0T0-F1
#
_cell.length_a   1.000
_cell.length_b   1.000
_cell.length_c   1.000
_cell.angle_alpha   90.00
_cell.angle_beta   90.00
_cell.angle_gamma   90.00
#
_symmetry.space_group_name_H-M   'P 1'
#
loop_
_entity.id
_entity.type
_entity.pdbx_description
1 polymer ?
#
loop_
_entity_poly.entity_id
_entity_poly.type
_entity_poly.pdbx_seq_one_letter_code
_entity_poly.pdbx_strand_id
1 'polypeptide(L)' 'MRLVLVAIAALALPACAGKLEKATRTQAAADFKCDADKLKVRGDEVYGKYHVSGCGQKGVYSAQCLMGDCSAQRLQGE' A
#
# COMPACT_ATOMS: atom_id res chain seq x y z
N MET A 1 25.07 -4.36 -39.05
CA MET A 1 25.25 -3.08 -38.32
C MET A 1 23.89 -2.66 -37.77
N ARG A 2 23.71 -2.81 -36.45
CA ARG A 2 22.87 -2.02 -35.52
C ARG A 2 21.50 -1.51 -35.99
N LEU A 3 20.42 -2.14 -35.48
CA LEU A 3 19.16 -1.46 -35.11
C LEU A 3 18.50 -2.24 -33.95
N VAL A 4 19.05 -2.12 -32.74
CA VAL A 4 18.39 -2.55 -31.49
C VAL A 4 18.67 -1.49 -30.45
N LEU A 5 17.77 -0.51 -30.31
CA LEU A 5 17.73 0.56 -29.31
C LEU A 5 16.46 1.34 -29.69
N VAL A 6 15.41 1.53 -28.89
CA VAL A 6 15.28 1.73 -27.45
C VAL A 6 13.82 1.42 -27.09
N ALA A 7 13.56 0.47 -26.20
CA ALA A 7 12.22 0.28 -25.63
C ALA A 7 12.29 -0.31 -24.22
N ILE A 8 13.05 0.32 -23.31
CA ILE A 8 13.04 -0.07 -21.90
C ILE A 8 13.16 1.19 -21.04
N ALA A 9 12.06 1.90 -20.86
CA ALA A 9 11.99 3.01 -19.90
C ALA A 9 10.58 3.11 -19.29
N ALA A 10 10.08 2.02 -18.68
CA ALA A 10 8.78 2.06 -18.01
C ALA A 10 8.61 1.10 -16.81
N LEU A 11 9.67 0.61 -16.16
CA LEU A 11 9.53 -0.38 -15.06
C LEU A 11 9.87 0.11 -13.65
N ALA A 12 10.11 1.41 -13.43
CA ALA A 12 10.60 1.89 -12.13
C ALA A 12 9.54 2.53 -11.18
N LEU A 13 8.25 2.46 -11.49
CA LEU A 13 7.19 3.01 -10.62
C LEU A 13 6.57 2.05 -9.56
N PRO A 14 6.81 0.72 -9.50
CA PRO A 14 6.14 -0.12 -8.50
C PRO A 14 6.81 -0.10 -7.11
N ALA A 15 7.99 0.51 -6.95
CA ALA A 15 8.77 0.40 -5.72
C ALA A 15 8.19 1.20 -4.53
N CYS A 16 7.49 2.30 -4.78
CA CYS A 16 6.89 3.10 -3.70
C CYS A 16 5.51 2.59 -3.28
N ALA A 17 4.69 2.13 -4.24
CA ALA A 17 3.35 1.60 -3.96
C ALA A 17 3.40 0.37 -3.04
N GLY A 18 4.39 -0.52 -3.23
CA GLY A 18 4.57 -1.69 -2.36
C GLY A 18 4.93 -1.33 -0.91
N LYS A 19 5.65 -0.22 -0.67
CA LYS A 19 5.99 0.22 0.70
C LYS A 19 4.78 0.77 1.44
N LEU A 20 3.94 1.56 0.76
CA LEU A 20 2.69 2.07 1.32
C LEU A 20 1.73 0.93 1.67
N GLU A 21 1.53 -0.02 0.75
CA GLU A 21 0.69 -1.18 1.02
C GLU A 21 1.20 -1.99 2.21
N LYS A 22 2.52 -2.20 2.31
CA LYS A 22 3.13 -2.88 3.46
C LYS A 22 2.91 -2.12 4.77
N ALA A 23 3.08 -0.80 4.77
CA ALA A 23 2.84 0.03 5.95
C ALA A 23 1.37 -0.06 6.40
N THR A 24 0.44 0.06 5.45
CA THR A 24 -1.00 -0.12 5.67
C THR A 24 -1.33 -1.49 6.26
N ARG A 25 -0.80 -2.56 5.65
CA ARG A 25 -1.04 -3.93 6.12
C ARG A 25 -0.52 -4.13 7.54
N THR A 26 0.65 -3.58 7.85
CA THR A 26 1.29 -3.68 9.17
C THR A 26 0.46 -2.95 10.23
N GLN A 27 0.04 -1.71 9.94
CA GLN A 27 -0.82 -0.95 10.84
C GLN A 27 -2.17 -1.65 11.06
N ALA A 28 -2.81 -2.11 9.98
CA ALA A 28 -4.10 -2.77 10.08
C ALA A 28 -4.02 -4.11 10.82
N ALA A 29 -2.92 -4.85 10.71
CA ALA A 29 -2.66 -6.07 11.48
C ALA A 29 -2.65 -5.79 12.99
N ALA A 30 -1.98 -4.70 13.39
CA ALA A 30 -1.95 -4.26 14.78
C ALA A 30 -3.35 -3.82 15.26
N ASP A 31 -4.04 -2.99 14.48
CA ASP A 31 -5.37 -2.46 14.83
C ASP A 31 -6.41 -3.58 14.93
N PHE A 32 -6.38 -4.54 14.00
CA PHE A 32 -7.32 -5.65 13.95
C PHE A 32 -6.92 -6.81 14.87
N LYS A 33 -5.73 -6.74 15.49
CA LYS A 33 -5.11 -7.83 16.26
C LYS A 33 -5.12 -9.14 15.46
N CYS A 34 -4.68 -9.08 14.21
CA CYS A 34 -4.69 -10.20 13.28
C CYS A 34 -3.40 -10.31 12.47
N ASP A 35 -3.10 -11.51 11.97
CA ASP A 35 -1.95 -11.74 11.08
C ASP A 35 -2.08 -10.91 9.79
N ALA A 36 -1.00 -10.22 9.43
CA ALA A 36 -0.94 -9.38 8.23
C ALA A 36 -1.31 -10.15 6.95
N ASP A 37 -0.94 -11.42 6.86
CA ASP A 37 -1.19 -12.27 5.68
C ASP A 37 -2.68 -12.64 5.52
N LYS A 38 -3.48 -12.48 6.57
CA LYS A 38 -4.94 -12.66 6.53
C LYS A 38 -5.68 -11.39 6.13
N LEU A 39 -4.97 -10.29 5.93
CA LEU A 39 -5.54 -9.01 5.53
C LEU A 39 -5.43 -8.81 4.02
N LYS A 40 -6.55 -8.45 3.42
CA LYS A 40 -6.61 -7.95 2.05
C LYS A 40 -6.50 -6.44 2.08
N VAL A 41 -5.48 -5.89 1.43
CA VAL A 41 -5.27 -4.46 1.27
C VAL A 41 -5.55 -4.10 -0.19
N ARG A 42 -6.38 -3.09 -0.43
CA ARG A 42 -6.70 -2.58 -1.76
C ARG A 42 -6.49 -1.07 -1.76
N GLY A 43 -5.66 -0.57 -2.67
CA GLY A 43 -5.55 0.87 -2.91
C GLY A 43 -6.84 1.44 -3.51
N ASP A 44 -7.19 2.64 -3.09
CA ASP A 44 -8.29 3.42 -3.65
C ASP A 44 -7.82 4.27 -4.85
N GLU A 45 -8.74 4.94 -5.54
CA GLU A 45 -8.40 5.92 -6.58
C GLU A 45 -7.68 7.14 -5.98
N VAL A 46 -7.99 7.47 -4.72
CA VAL A 46 -7.29 8.51 -3.97
C VAL A 46 -5.92 7.99 -3.54
N TYR A 47 -4.86 8.65 -4.01
CA TYR A 47 -3.48 8.28 -3.64
C TYR A 47 -3.29 8.27 -2.12
N GLY A 48 -2.68 7.20 -1.62
CA GLY A 48 -2.45 7.00 -0.19
C GLY A 48 -3.65 6.47 0.57
N LYS A 49 -4.85 6.37 -0.02
CA LYS A 49 -6.01 5.77 0.62
C LYS A 49 -6.08 4.27 0.32
N TYR A 50 -6.33 3.46 1.35
CA TYR A 50 -6.38 2.02 1.28
C TYR A 50 -7.56 1.45 2.05
N HIS A 51 -8.27 0.53 1.43
CA HIS A 51 -9.30 -0.27 2.07
C HIS A 51 -8.69 -1.59 2.53
N VAL A 52 -8.86 -1.90 3.82
CA VAL A 52 -8.38 -3.14 4.42
C VAL A 52 -9.55 -3.95 4.93
N SER A 53 -9.54 -5.25 4.65
CA SER A 53 -10.51 -6.19 5.18
C SER A 53 -9.86 -7.52 5.54
N GLY A 54 -10.35 -8.16 6.59
CA GLY A 54 -9.84 -9.44 7.06
C GLY A 54 -10.21 -9.67 8.51
N CYS A 55 -10.21 -10.93 8.93
CA CYS A 55 -10.40 -11.31 10.34
C CYS A 55 -11.71 -10.77 10.95
N GLY A 56 -12.77 -10.70 10.15
CA GLY A 56 -14.07 -10.18 10.55
C GLY A 56 -14.16 -8.65 10.66
N GLN A 57 -13.11 -7.93 10.29
CA GLN A 57 -13.03 -6.47 10.40
C GLN A 57 -12.76 -5.81 9.05
N LYS A 58 -13.13 -4.54 8.97
CA LYS A 58 -12.86 -3.66 7.83
C LYS A 58 -12.48 -2.27 8.32
N GLY A 59 -11.67 -1.57 7.55
CA GLY A 59 -11.27 -0.20 7.85
C GLY A 59 -10.61 0.47 6.66
N VAL A 60 -10.64 1.79 6.67
CA VAL A 60 -9.98 2.62 5.67
C VAL A 60 -8.76 3.27 6.31
N TYR A 61 -7.66 3.31 5.56
CA TYR A 61 -6.37 3.81 6.03
C TYR A 61 -5.84 4.84 5.06
N SER A 62 -5.18 5.86 5.59
CA SER A 62 -4.33 6.76 4.83
C SER A 62 -2.87 6.39 5.09
N ALA A 63 -2.08 6.28 4.02
CA ALA A 63 -0.67 5.95 4.05
C ALA A 63 0.14 6.97 3.26
N GLN A 64 1.31 7.29 3.78
CA GLN A 64 2.22 8.25 3.19
C GLN A 64 3.66 7.81 3.40
N CYS A 65 4.55 8.22 2.50
CA CYS A 65 5.98 8.03 2.65
C CYS A 65 6.67 9.41 2.65
N LEU A 66 7.47 9.69 3.67
CA LEU A 66 8.28 10.89 3.80
C LEU A 66 9.75 10.46 3.90
N MET A 67 10.57 10.91 2.93
CA MET A 67 12.01 10.59 2.86
C MET A 67 12.35 9.10 2.97
N GLY A 68 11.47 8.21 2.52
CA GLY A 68 11.68 6.75 2.55
C GLY A 68 11.05 6.03 3.74
N ASP A 69 10.61 6.76 4.76
CA ASP A 69 9.84 6.23 5.88
C ASP A 69 8.34 6.27 5.54
N CYS A 70 7.72 5.11 5.51
CA CYS A 70 6.32 4.95 5.17
C CYS A 70 5.52 4.59 6.41
N SER A 71 4.40 5.29 6.61
CA SER A 71 3.48 5.05 7.71
C SER A 71 2.05 5.02 7.19
N ALA A 72 1.17 4.40 7.96
CA ALA A 72 -0.26 4.37 7.70
C ALA A 72 -1.02 4.64 9.00
N GLN A 73 -2.19 5.26 8.88
CA GLN A 73 -3.10 5.52 9.99
C GLN A 73 -4.53 5.23 9.58
N ARG A 74 -5.31 4.69 10.52
CA ARG A 74 -6.72 4.42 10.30
C ARG A 74 -7.51 5.71 10.25
N LEU A 75 -8.32 5.87 9.22
CA LEU A 75 -9.26 6.98 9.11
C LEU A 75 -10.46 6.68 10.01
N GLN A 76 -10.82 7.65 10.85
CA GLN A 76 -12.01 7.55 11.71
C GLN A 76 -13.20 8.17 10.99
N GLY A 77 -14.32 7.44 10.92
CA GLY A 77 -15.57 7.92 10.31
C GLY A 77 -15.84 7.46 8.87
N GLU A 78 -15.02 6.55 8.33
CA GLU A 78 -15.23 5.88 7.02
C GLU A 78 -15.52 4.38 7.15
#